data_AF-A0A2U3LUN2-F1
#
_entry.id   AF-A0A2U3LUN2-F1
#
_cell.length_a   1.000
_cell.length_b   1.000
_cell.length_c   1.000
_cell.angle_alpha   90.00
_cell.angle_beta   90.00
_cell.angle_gamma   90.00
#
_symmetry.space_group_name_H-M   'P 1'
#
loop_
_entity.id
_entity.type
_entity.pdbx_description
1 polymer ?
#
loop_
_entity_poly.entity_id
_entity_poly.type
_entity_poly.pdbx_seq_one_letter_code
_entity_poly.pdbx_strand_id
1 'polypeptide(L)'
;MNCRDMNHALIGRSMASPLPSEAEDHLRTCARCRLLAGALRLPVAEARPSPASLRRIETGIAAGLRPVHPMGSKNCLLAAFVATFIATVALSVYRMGAFAIAVMTPLQTSLTLGSLAVGTGLLAYSLVNQMVPGSRHRISPRLLPLGAAISLVIVIAVLFHFQHERNFWAKSWACIRAGMPIGALAAVPLWFVLRRGTILWPTMTGAATGLLAGLAGATALEIHCPNLEACHILVGHLGVAALGAVTGLLIGVAAERGLPGRRLNDSDY
;
A
#
# COMPACT_ATOMS: atom_id res chain seq x y z
N MET A 1 21.04 -27.39 -7.34
CA MET A 1 19.61 -27.04 -7.22
C MET A 1 19.13 -27.27 -5.78
N ASN A 2 18.33 -26.36 -5.21
CA ASN A 2 17.75 -26.52 -3.86
C ASN A 2 16.26 -26.93 -3.91
N CYS A 3 15.62 -27.19 -2.76
CA CYS A 3 14.21 -27.62 -2.72
C CYS A 3 13.22 -26.57 -3.25
N ARG A 4 13.56 -25.28 -3.17
CA ARG A 4 12.72 -24.20 -3.69
C ARG A 4 12.74 -24.18 -5.22
N ASP A 5 13.92 -24.35 -5.80
CA ASP A 5 14.08 -24.48 -7.25
C ASP A 5 13.31 -25.71 -7.77
N MET A 6 13.33 -26.83 -7.02
CA MET A 6 12.55 -28.04 -7.32
C MET A 6 11.04 -27.76 -7.35
N ASN A 7 10.51 -27.03 -6.36
CA ASN A 7 9.09 -26.67 -6.32
C ASN A 7 8.70 -25.82 -7.54
N HIS A 8 9.54 -24.85 -7.93
CA HIS A 8 9.31 -24.07 -9.15
C HIS A 8 9.32 -24.94 -10.41
N ALA A 9 10.27 -25.88 -10.50
CA ALA A 9 10.35 -26.82 -11.62
C ALA A 9 9.13 -27.77 -11.70
N LEU A 10 8.53 -28.14 -10.58
CA LEU A 10 7.32 -28.99 -10.54
C LEU A 10 6.04 -28.21 -10.90
N ILE A 11 5.89 -26.96 -10.45
CA ILE A 11 4.69 -26.14 -10.70
C ILE A 11 4.61 -25.64 -12.14
N GLY A 12 5.75 -25.27 -12.75
CA GLY A 12 5.80 -24.75 -14.12
C GLY A 12 5.68 -25.83 -15.21
N ARG A 13 5.60 -27.10 -14.82
CA ARG A 13 5.70 -28.24 -15.73
C ARG A 13 4.33 -28.71 -16.20
N SER A 14 4.13 -28.76 -17.52
CA SER A 14 3.12 -29.62 -18.12
C SER A 14 3.52 -31.08 -17.87
N MET A 15 2.58 -31.94 -17.50
CA MET A 15 2.84 -33.35 -17.18
C MET A 15 3.62 -34.12 -18.27
N ALA A 16 3.69 -33.60 -19.50
CA ALA A 16 4.34 -34.23 -20.65
C ALA A 16 5.86 -33.93 -20.82
N SER A 17 6.41 -32.84 -20.29
CA SER A 17 7.82 -32.49 -20.53
C SER A 17 8.76 -33.22 -19.56
N PRO A 18 9.94 -33.77 -19.91
CA PRO A 18 10.86 -34.39 -18.95
C PRO A 18 11.45 -33.38 -17.93
N LEU A 19 11.97 -33.88 -16.79
CA LEU A 19 12.65 -33.03 -15.79
C LEU A 19 14.07 -32.68 -16.26
N PRO A 20 14.59 -31.48 -15.94
CA PRO A 20 16.03 -31.20 -16.09
C PRO A 20 16.86 -32.20 -15.28
N SER A 21 18.02 -32.59 -15.79
CA SER A 21 18.91 -33.56 -15.12
C SER A 21 19.26 -33.16 -13.68
N GLU A 22 19.51 -31.87 -13.45
CA GLU A 22 19.78 -31.30 -12.12
C GLU A 22 18.64 -31.52 -11.12
N ALA A 23 17.39 -31.57 -11.60
CA ALA A 23 16.21 -31.83 -10.78
C ALA A 23 16.05 -33.32 -10.46
N GLU A 24 16.41 -34.19 -11.39
CA GLU A 24 16.44 -35.64 -11.14
C GLU A 24 17.50 -36.00 -10.09
N ASP A 25 18.68 -35.40 -10.17
CA ASP A 25 19.75 -35.60 -9.18
C ASP A 25 19.34 -35.10 -7.79
N HIS A 26 18.64 -33.97 -7.71
CA HIS A 26 18.10 -33.48 -6.45
C HIS A 26 17.01 -34.40 -5.87
N LEU A 27 16.13 -34.96 -6.71
CA LEU A 27 15.09 -35.90 -6.26
C LEU A 27 15.66 -37.20 -5.67
N ARG A 28 16.79 -37.65 -6.20
CA ARG A 28 17.50 -38.84 -5.66
C ARG A 28 18.01 -38.59 -4.25
N THR A 29 18.53 -37.39 -3.99
CA THR A 29 19.20 -37.06 -2.73
C THR A 29 18.27 -36.49 -1.66
N CYS A 30 17.19 -35.80 -2.04
CA CYS A 30 16.27 -35.15 -1.10
C CYS A 30 14.98 -35.95 -0.84
N ALA A 31 14.81 -36.46 0.39
CA ALA A 31 13.63 -37.23 0.78
C ALA A 31 12.32 -36.44 0.66
N ARG A 32 12.32 -35.16 1.04
CA ARG A 32 11.12 -34.28 0.98
C ARG A 32 10.63 -34.09 -0.46
N CYS A 33 11.54 -33.76 -1.38
CA CYS A 33 11.20 -33.57 -2.79
C CYS A 33 10.75 -34.89 -3.43
N ARG A 34 11.32 -36.02 -3.01
CA ARG A 34 10.91 -37.35 -3.48
C ARG A 34 9.48 -37.71 -3.07
N LEU A 35 9.10 -37.44 -1.82
CA LEU A 35 7.72 -37.61 -1.34
C LEU A 35 6.74 -36.74 -2.12
N LEU A 36 7.08 -35.46 -2.32
CA LEU A 36 6.23 -34.53 -3.08
C LEU A 36 6.08 -34.96 -4.55
N ALA A 37 7.18 -35.31 -5.22
CA ALA A 37 7.14 -35.80 -6.59
C ALA A 37 6.38 -37.13 -6.70
N GLY A 38 6.47 -37.99 -5.70
CA GLY A 38 5.67 -39.21 -5.57
C GLY A 38 4.18 -38.89 -5.47
N ALA A 39 3.80 -37.94 -4.60
CA ALA A 39 2.41 -37.53 -4.44
C ALA A 39 1.81 -36.92 -5.73
N LEU A 40 2.61 -36.18 -6.50
CA LEU A 40 2.20 -35.60 -7.79
C LEU A 40 2.18 -36.64 -8.93
N ARG A 41 3.02 -37.68 -8.85
CA ARG A 41 3.08 -38.78 -9.82
C ARG A 41 2.07 -39.88 -9.54
N LEU A 42 1.45 -39.91 -8.37
CA LEU A 42 0.29 -40.78 -8.15
C LEU A 42 -0.67 -40.43 -9.28
N PRO A 43 -0.99 -41.38 -10.18
CA PRO A 43 -2.07 -41.18 -11.10
C PRO A 43 -3.27 -40.93 -10.20
N VAL A 44 -3.65 -39.67 -10.07
CA VAL A 44 -5.02 -39.33 -9.79
C VAL A 44 -5.70 -39.93 -11.00
N ALA A 45 -6.12 -41.20 -10.87
CA ALA A 45 -7.15 -41.75 -11.74
C ALA A 45 -8.13 -40.60 -11.90
N GLU A 46 -8.53 -40.28 -13.12
CA GLU A 46 -9.54 -39.27 -13.39
C GLU A 46 -10.86 -39.70 -12.72
N ALA A 47 -10.86 -39.71 -11.40
CA ALA A 47 -11.95 -39.87 -10.50
C ALA A 47 -12.62 -38.53 -10.62
N ARG A 48 -13.35 -38.38 -11.74
CA ARG A 48 -14.37 -37.36 -11.88
C ARG A 48 -15.11 -37.38 -10.55
N PRO A 49 -15.05 -36.29 -9.77
CA PRO A 49 -15.72 -36.26 -8.48
C PRO A 49 -17.16 -36.66 -8.73
N SER A 50 -17.67 -37.59 -7.92
CA SER A 50 -19.00 -38.13 -8.14
C SER A 50 -20.01 -36.98 -8.28
N PRO A 51 -21.02 -37.07 -9.16
CA PRO A 51 -22.02 -36.01 -9.30
C PRO A 51 -22.69 -35.64 -7.96
N ALA A 52 -22.77 -36.60 -7.04
CA ALA A 52 -23.27 -36.40 -5.68
C ALA A 52 -22.32 -35.55 -4.81
N SER A 53 -21.00 -35.75 -4.92
CA SER A 53 -19.99 -34.92 -4.25
C SER A 53 -20.04 -33.48 -4.75
N LEU A 54 -20.12 -33.29 -6.08
CA LEU A 54 -20.24 -31.96 -6.67
C LEU A 54 -21.53 -31.25 -6.22
N ARG A 55 -22.67 -31.94 -6.24
CA ARG A 55 -23.94 -31.38 -5.74
C ARG A 55 -23.89 -31.02 -4.27
N ARG A 56 -23.23 -31.83 -3.44
CA ARG A 56 -23.07 -31.54 -2.00
C ARG A 56 -22.22 -30.29 -1.78
N ILE A 57 -21.14 -30.12 -2.53
CA ILE A 57 -20.29 -28.92 -2.48
C ILE A 57 -21.08 -27.70 -2.95
N GLU A 58 -21.77 -27.80 -4.09
CA GLU A 58 -22.60 -26.73 -4.63
C GLU A 58 -23.68 -26.28 -3.64
N THR A 59 -24.43 -27.24 -3.07
CA THR A 59 -25.48 -26.97 -2.08
C THR A 59 -24.90 -26.38 -0.81
N GLY A 60 -23.72 -26.84 -0.36
CA GLY A 60 -23.03 -26.30 0.80
C GLY A 60 -22.54 -24.86 0.59
N ILE A 61 -22.00 -24.55 -0.59
CA ILE A 61 -21.60 -23.19 -0.96
C ILE A 61 -22.85 -22.30 -1.06
N ALA A 62 -23.88 -22.73 -1.79
CA ALA A 62 -25.11 -21.98 -2.00
C ALA A 62 -25.84 -21.68 -0.69
N ALA A 63 -25.92 -22.66 0.23
CA ALA A 63 -26.50 -22.47 1.56
C ALA A 63 -25.71 -21.48 2.42
N GLY A 64 -24.41 -21.31 2.16
CA GLY A 64 -23.54 -20.34 2.83
C GLY A 64 -23.52 -18.95 2.20
N LEU A 65 -24.09 -18.76 1.00
CA LEU A 65 -24.11 -17.46 0.34
C LEU A 65 -25.09 -16.52 1.05
N ARG A 66 -24.54 -15.46 1.65
CA ARG A 66 -25.33 -14.32 2.14
C ARG A 66 -25.29 -13.20 1.11
N PRO A 67 -26.42 -12.50 0.84
CA PRO A 67 -26.39 -11.30 0.04
C PRO A 67 -25.35 -10.32 0.60
N VAL A 68 -24.39 -9.94 -0.24
CA VAL A 68 -23.39 -8.91 0.08
C VAL A 68 -23.78 -7.61 -0.62
N HIS A 69 -23.58 -6.48 0.04
CA HIS A 69 -23.76 -5.20 -0.63
C HIS A 69 -22.75 -5.07 -1.78
N PRO A 70 -23.20 -4.64 -2.98
CA PRO A 70 -22.28 -4.44 -4.09
C PRO A 70 -21.26 -3.38 -3.70
N MET A 71 -19.98 -3.68 -3.97
CA MET A 71 -18.91 -2.73 -3.78
C MET A 71 -19.12 -1.55 -4.73
N GLY A 72 -18.87 -0.32 -4.24
CA GLY A 72 -18.91 0.86 -5.09
C GLY A 72 -17.94 0.72 -6.28
N SER A 73 -18.27 1.37 -7.39
CA SER A 73 -17.37 1.39 -8.55
C SER A 73 -16.00 1.96 -8.18
N LYS A 74 -14.94 1.52 -8.87
CA LYS A 74 -13.56 2.00 -8.63
C LYS A 74 -13.46 3.53 -8.67
N ASN A 75 -14.17 4.14 -9.62
CA ASN A 75 -14.19 5.59 -9.79
C ASN A 75 -14.87 6.30 -8.61
N CYS A 76 -15.93 5.71 -8.05
CA CYS A 76 -16.59 6.25 -6.85
C CYS A 76 -15.65 6.20 -5.63
N LEU A 77 -14.95 5.08 -5.42
CA LEU A 77 -13.98 4.97 -4.32
C LEU A 77 -12.80 5.94 -4.51
N LEU A 78 -12.26 6.05 -5.73
CA LEU A 78 -11.20 7.00 -6.06
C LEU A 78 -11.63 8.44 -5.80
N ALA A 79 -12.82 8.82 -6.26
CA ALA A 79 -13.39 10.13 -6.02
C ALA A 79 -13.58 10.41 -4.53
N ALA A 80 -14.01 9.41 -3.75
CA ALA A 80 -14.16 9.55 -2.29
C ALA A 80 -12.82 9.80 -1.59
N PHE A 81 -11.74 9.09 -1.98
CA PHE A 81 -10.39 9.34 -1.45
C PHE A 81 -9.90 10.74 -1.78
N VAL A 82 -10.02 11.15 -3.04
CA VAL A 82 -9.58 12.47 -3.51
C VAL A 82 -10.40 13.59 -2.86
N ALA A 83 -11.73 13.44 -2.79
CA ALA A 83 -12.60 14.42 -2.14
C ALA A 83 -12.28 14.56 -0.64
N THR A 84 -12.00 13.46 0.05
CA THR A 84 -11.59 13.47 1.46
C THR A 84 -10.29 14.24 1.66
N PHE A 85 -9.30 13.99 0.79
CA PHE A 85 -8.03 14.71 0.82
C PHE A 85 -8.23 16.21 0.59
N ILE A 86 -8.92 16.58 -0.49
CA ILE A 86 -9.18 17.98 -0.85
C ILE A 86 -9.95 18.70 0.27
N ALA A 87 -11.01 18.09 0.80
CA ALA A 87 -11.79 18.68 1.88
C ALA A 87 -10.94 18.93 3.14
N THR A 88 -10.07 18.00 3.49
CA THR A 88 -9.20 18.14 4.66
C THR A 88 -8.15 19.24 4.46
N VAL A 89 -7.50 19.28 3.29
CA VAL A 89 -6.54 20.34 2.94
C VAL A 89 -7.24 21.69 2.90
N ALA A 90 -8.38 21.81 2.22
CA ALA A 90 -9.13 23.06 2.10
C ALA A 90 -9.58 23.59 3.48
N LEU A 91 -10.10 22.72 4.35
CA LEU A 91 -10.47 23.10 5.71
C LEU A 91 -9.27 23.59 6.52
N SER A 92 -8.13 22.92 6.39
CA SER A 92 -6.90 23.28 7.11
C SER A 92 -6.34 24.63 6.63
N VAL A 93 -6.28 24.84 5.31
CA VAL A 93 -5.85 26.10 4.70
C VAL A 93 -6.80 27.24 5.06
N TYR A 94 -8.11 27.01 5.07
CA TYR A 94 -9.09 27.99 5.52
C TYR A 94 -8.88 28.41 6.99
N ARG A 95 -8.39 27.49 7.84
CA ARG A 95 -8.14 27.78 9.27
C ARG A 95 -6.79 28.41 9.53
N MET A 96 -5.75 27.98 8.83
CA MET A 96 -4.36 28.38 9.10
C MET A 96 -3.90 29.53 8.20
N GLY A 97 -4.53 29.74 7.04
CA GLY A 97 -4.10 30.69 6.03
C GLY A 97 -3.06 30.09 5.06
N ALA A 98 -2.87 30.76 3.93
CA ALA A 98 -2.02 30.31 2.82
C ALA A 98 -0.75 31.18 2.65
N PHE A 99 0.02 31.37 3.73
CA PHE A 99 1.13 32.32 3.72
C PHE A 99 2.30 31.90 2.82
N ALA A 100 2.51 30.59 2.62
CA ALA A 100 3.58 30.11 1.75
C ALA A 100 3.39 30.57 0.30
N ILE A 101 2.14 30.60 -0.19
CA ILE A 101 1.81 31.01 -1.57
C ILE A 101 2.28 32.45 -1.85
N ALA A 102 2.30 33.32 -0.84
CA ALA A 102 2.74 34.71 -0.99
C ALA A 102 4.26 34.86 -1.13
N VAL A 103 5.04 33.88 -0.68
CA VAL A 103 6.52 33.92 -0.68
C VAL A 103 7.16 32.97 -1.69
N MET A 104 6.45 31.93 -2.12
CA MET A 104 6.89 31.00 -3.15
C MET A 104 6.75 31.60 -4.54
N THR A 105 7.72 31.32 -5.42
CA THR A 105 7.58 31.67 -6.84
C THR A 105 6.47 30.83 -7.48
N PRO A 106 5.81 31.30 -8.56
CA PRO A 106 4.78 30.52 -9.26
C PRO A 106 5.26 29.14 -9.73
N LEU A 107 6.53 29.05 -10.12
CA LEU A 107 7.16 27.79 -10.53
C LEU A 107 7.27 26.81 -9.35
N GLN A 108 7.80 27.27 -8.20
CA GLN A 108 7.88 26.46 -6.98
C GLN A 108 6.49 25.99 -6.55
N THR A 109 5.52 26.90 -6.50
CA THR A 109 4.13 26.56 -6.11
C THR A 109 3.53 25.51 -7.04
N SER A 110 3.66 25.70 -8.35
CA SER A 110 3.09 24.78 -9.34
C SER A 110 3.73 23.40 -9.29
N LEU A 111 5.05 23.32 -9.20
CA LEU A 111 5.77 22.04 -9.18
C LEU A 111 5.57 21.30 -7.85
N THR A 112 5.62 22.01 -6.72
CA THR A 112 5.40 21.38 -5.41
C THR A 112 3.96 20.88 -5.28
N LEU A 113 2.95 21.72 -5.50
CA LEU A 113 1.55 21.31 -5.40
C LEU A 113 1.16 20.28 -6.47
N GLY A 114 1.71 20.41 -7.69
CA GLY A 114 1.51 19.44 -8.76
C GLY A 114 2.08 18.07 -8.39
N SER A 115 3.30 18.01 -7.84
CA SER A 115 3.91 16.75 -7.40
C SER A 115 3.12 16.08 -6.26
N LEU A 116 2.63 16.87 -5.29
CA LEU A 116 1.76 16.41 -4.22
C LEU A 116 0.43 15.87 -4.76
N ALA A 117 -0.19 16.56 -5.72
CA ALA A 117 -1.44 16.14 -6.35
C ALA A 117 -1.27 14.82 -7.12
N VAL A 118 -0.19 14.69 -7.91
CA VAL A 118 0.13 13.44 -8.63
C VAL A 118 0.41 12.30 -7.65
N GLY A 119 1.23 12.51 -6.62
CA GLY A 119 1.53 11.50 -5.60
C GLY A 119 0.26 11.03 -4.87
N THR A 120 -0.60 11.97 -4.48
CA THR A 120 -1.91 11.71 -3.86
C THR A 120 -2.81 10.89 -4.79
N GLY A 121 -2.93 11.27 -6.06
CA GLY A 121 -3.73 10.56 -7.05
C GLY A 121 -3.23 9.13 -7.29
N LEU A 122 -1.92 8.94 -7.41
CA LEU A 122 -1.31 7.61 -7.57
C LEU A 122 -1.51 6.73 -6.34
N LEU A 123 -1.41 7.28 -5.13
CA LEU A 123 -1.67 6.56 -3.89
C LEU A 123 -3.14 6.16 -3.75
N ALA A 124 -4.06 7.09 -4.01
CA ALA A 124 -5.49 6.80 -3.99
C ALA A 124 -5.86 5.73 -5.02
N TYR A 125 -5.31 5.82 -6.23
CA TYR A 125 -5.48 4.81 -7.28
C TYR A 125 -4.91 3.44 -6.86
N SER A 126 -3.75 3.41 -6.21
CA SER A 126 -3.16 2.19 -5.65
C SER A 126 -4.08 1.56 -4.60
N LEU A 127 -4.60 2.36 -3.66
CA LEU A 127 -5.50 1.91 -2.60
C LEU A 127 -6.79 1.30 -3.16
N VAL A 128 -7.43 1.97 -4.13
CA VAL A 128 -8.62 1.43 -4.81
C VAL A 128 -8.34 0.09 -5.47
N ASN A 129 -7.18 -0.08 -6.10
CA ASN A 129 -6.81 -1.36 -6.69
C ASN A 129 -6.50 -2.44 -5.66
N GLN A 130 -6.04 -2.09 -4.46
CA GLN A 130 -5.84 -3.02 -3.35
C GLN A 130 -7.16 -3.42 -2.65
N MET A 131 -8.21 -2.61 -2.80
CA MET A 131 -9.54 -2.82 -2.21
C MET A 131 -10.46 -3.71 -3.05
N VAL A 132 -10.21 -3.84 -4.36
CA VAL A 132 -11.10 -4.57 -5.29
C VAL A 132 -10.49 -5.93 -5.63
N PRO A 133 -11.14 -7.06 -5.26
CA PRO A 133 -10.70 -8.39 -5.63
C PRO A 133 -10.53 -8.55 -7.15
N GLY A 134 -9.49 -9.27 -7.57
CA GLY A 134 -9.23 -9.52 -8.99
C GLY A 134 -8.76 -8.30 -9.78
N SER A 135 -8.47 -7.16 -9.13
CA SER A 135 -7.86 -6.02 -9.82
C SER A 135 -6.46 -6.38 -10.32
N ARG A 136 -6.20 -6.12 -11.62
CA ARG A 136 -4.84 -6.26 -12.18
C ARG A 136 -3.98 -5.09 -11.71
N HIS A 137 -3.03 -5.35 -10.82
CA HIS A 137 -2.03 -4.38 -10.41
C HIS A 137 -1.00 -4.18 -11.53
N ARG A 138 -1.17 -3.14 -12.36
CA ARG A 138 -0.16 -2.77 -13.38
C ARG A 138 1.15 -2.30 -12.75
N ILE A 139 1.06 -1.66 -11.59
CA ILE A 139 2.21 -1.16 -10.83
C ILE A 139 2.20 -1.86 -9.47
N SER A 140 3.36 -2.30 -9.01
CA SER A 140 3.51 -2.93 -7.70
C SER A 140 3.03 -1.99 -6.60
N PRO A 141 2.08 -2.42 -5.73
CA PRO A 141 1.61 -1.62 -4.60
C PRO A 141 2.72 -1.17 -3.64
N ARG A 142 3.87 -1.87 -3.65
CA ARG A 142 5.05 -1.53 -2.86
C ARG A 142 5.85 -0.37 -3.42
N LEU A 143 5.92 -0.25 -4.74
CA LEU A 143 6.75 0.76 -5.40
C LEU A 143 6.08 2.13 -5.41
N LEU A 144 4.75 2.20 -5.40
CA LEU A 144 4.04 3.48 -5.50
C LEU A 144 4.27 4.40 -4.29
N PRO A 145 4.11 3.96 -3.02
CA PRO A 145 4.40 4.82 -1.87
C PRO A 145 5.87 5.26 -1.81
N LEU A 146 6.79 4.34 -2.10
CA LEU A 146 8.22 4.63 -2.12
C LEU A 146 8.57 5.64 -3.23
N GLY A 147 8.06 5.41 -4.44
CA GLY A 147 8.28 6.29 -5.58
C GLY A 147 7.70 7.69 -5.37
N ALA A 148 6.50 7.78 -4.78
CA ALA A 148 5.89 9.07 -4.42
C ALA A 148 6.75 9.83 -3.39
N ALA A 149 7.22 9.14 -2.33
CA ALA A 149 8.07 9.75 -1.32
C ALA A 149 9.41 10.23 -1.90
N ILE A 150 10.10 9.38 -2.67
CA ILE A 150 11.39 9.72 -3.31
C ILE A 150 11.21 10.89 -4.29
N SER A 151 10.16 10.87 -5.11
CA SER A 151 9.86 11.95 -6.06
C SER A 151 9.69 13.29 -5.34
N LEU A 152 8.93 13.31 -4.23
CA LEU A 152 8.76 14.52 -3.42
C LEU A 152 10.09 15.00 -2.82
N VAL A 153 10.93 14.10 -2.29
CA VAL A 153 12.26 14.47 -1.78
C VAL A 153 13.09 15.16 -2.87
N ILE A 154 13.12 14.59 -4.08
CA ILE A 154 13.87 15.15 -5.21
C ILE A 154 13.33 16.53 -5.59
N VAL A 155 12.00 16.68 -5.71
CA VAL A 155 11.37 17.96 -6.06
C VAL A 155 11.73 19.02 -5.03
N ILE A 156 11.63 18.73 -3.72
CA ILE A 156 11.98 19.68 -2.67
C ILE A 156 13.48 20.03 -2.70
N ALA A 157 14.35 19.03 -2.81
CA ALA A 157 15.80 19.26 -2.83
C ALA A 157 16.27 20.08 -4.05
N VAL A 158 15.56 20.01 -5.17
CA VAL A 158 15.87 20.78 -6.39
C VAL A 158 15.30 22.20 -6.33
N LEU A 159 14.11 22.39 -5.78
CA LEU A 159 13.40 23.68 -5.82
C LEU A 159 13.75 24.65 -4.69
N PHE A 160 14.26 24.13 -3.57
CA PHE A 160 14.50 24.91 -2.36
C PHE A 160 15.97 24.89 -1.98
N HIS A 161 16.41 25.96 -1.33
CA HIS A 161 17.81 26.14 -0.95
C HIS A 161 18.08 25.52 0.42
N PHE A 162 19.24 24.87 0.54
CA PHE A 162 19.78 24.41 1.81
C PHE A 162 20.44 25.59 2.51
N GLN A 163 19.81 26.09 3.57
CA GLN A 163 20.34 27.19 4.37
C GLN A 163 20.41 26.77 5.84
N HIS A 164 21.46 27.22 6.53
CA HIS A 164 21.61 26.91 7.95
C HIS A 164 20.60 27.71 8.78
N GLU A 165 19.59 27.02 9.31
CA GLU A 165 18.58 27.58 10.19
C GLU A 165 18.99 27.38 11.66
N ARG A 166 19.27 28.47 12.39
CA ARG A 166 19.76 28.42 13.79
C ARG A 166 18.83 27.65 14.72
N ASN A 167 17.52 27.71 14.48
CA ASN A 167 16.49 27.04 15.29
C ASN A 167 15.80 25.89 14.54
N PHE A 168 16.55 25.18 13.71
CA PHE A 168 16.06 24.12 12.82
C PHE A 168 15.11 23.15 13.53
N TRP A 169 15.56 22.50 14.60
CA TRP A 169 14.78 21.47 15.29
C TRP A 169 13.49 22.02 15.90
N ALA A 170 13.53 23.18 16.53
CA ALA A 170 12.35 23.80 17.14
C ALA A 170 11.29 24.15 16.08
N LYS A 171 11.71 24.74 14.95
CA LYS A 171 10.82 25.09 13.83
C LYS A 171 10.26 23.83 13.17
N SER A 172 11.09 22.86 12.80
CA SER A 172 10.65 21.62 12.15
C SER A 172 9.70 20.81 13.04
N TRP A 173 9.97 20.74 14.35
CA TRP A 173 9.09 20.09 15.31
C TRP A 173 7.74 20.82 15.48
N ALA A 174 7.74 22.16 15.40
CA ALA A 174 6.49 22.92 15.41
C ALA A 174 5.61 22.59 14.19
N CYS A 175 6.20 22.48 13.00
CA CYS A 175 5.48 22.07 11.79
C CYS A 175 4.96 20.64 11.90
N ILE A 176 5.76 19.69 12.38
CA ILE A 176 5.29 18.30 12.61
C ILE A 176 4.08 18.29 13.56
N ARG A 177 4.16 19.02 14.68
CA ARG A 177 3.07 19.08 15.66
C ARG A 177 1.81 19.73 15.09
N ALA A 178 1.94 20.69 14.19
CA ALA A 178 0.81 21.31 13.50
C ALA A 178 0.21 20.38 12.42
N GLY A 179 1.04 19.66 11.66
CA GLY A 179 0.60 18.79 10.58
C GLY A 179 0.04 17.45 11.03
N MET A 180 0.53 16.88 12.13
CA MET A 180 0.07 15.57 12.63
C MET A 180 -1.44 15.52 12.94
N PRO A 181 -2.04 16.53 13.62
CA PRO A 181 -3.49 16.59 13.81
C PRO A 181 -4.27 16.63 12.49
N ILE A 182 -3.75 17.32 11.47
CA ILE A 182 -4.38 17.39 10.14
C ILE A 182 -4.35 16.00 9.48
N GLY A 183 -3.21 15.32 9.56
CA GLY A 183 -3.09 13.95 9.07
C GLY A 183 -4.03 12.98 9.80
N ALA A 184 -4.14 13.10 11.12
CA ALA A 184 -5.08 12.31 11.91
C ALA A 184 -6.55 12.59 11.52
N LEU A 185 -6.90 13.87 11.31
CA LEU A 185 -8.21 14.28 10.83
C LEU A 185 -8.52 13.70 9.44
N ALA A 186 -7.54 13.64 8.53
CA ALA A 186 -7.68 12.98 7.23
C ALA A 186 -7.84 11.46 7.37
N ALA A 187 -7.11 10.82 8.28
CA ALA A 187 -7.10 9.36 8.43
C ALA A 187 -8.48 8.79 8.76
N VAL A 188 -9.30 9.51 9.52
CA VAL A 188 -10.65 9.08 9.93
C VAL A 188 -11.57 8.83 8.72
N PRO A 189 -11.89 9.82 7.85
CA PRO A 189 -12.69 9.60 6.65
C PRO A 189 -12.01 8.66 5.64
N LEU A 190 -10.69 8.67 5.52
CA LEU A 190 -9.98 7.71 4.67
C LEU A 190 -10.22 6.26 5.13
N TRP A 191 -10.22 6.01 6.44
CA TRP A 191 -10.60 4.71 7.03
C TRP A 191 -12.05 4.32 6.71
N PHE A 192 -12.98 5.28 6.78
CA PHE A 192 -14.38 5.07 6.41
C PHE A 192 -14.57 4.67 4.94
N VAL A 193 -13.70 5.13 4.04
CA VAL A 193 -13.67 4.68 2.64
C VAL A 193 -13.06 3.28 2.54
N LEU A 194 -11.92 3.04 3.20
CA LEU A 194 -11.21 1.75 3.15
C LEU A 194 -12.03 0.57 3.63
N ARG A 195 -12.81 0.74 4.71
CA ARG A 195 -13.67 -0.32 5.25
C ARG A 195 -14.78 -0.79 4.28
N ARG A 196 -15.00 -0.07 3.17
CA ARG A 196 -15.95 -0.47 2.12
C ARG A 196 -15.34 -1.44 1.10
N GLY A 197 -14.03 -1.64 1.12
CA GLY A 197 -13.30 -2.56 0.26
C GLY A 197 -12.81 -3.80 0.99
N THR A 198 -12.25 -4.75 0.24
CA THR A 198 -11.55 -5.91 0.80
C THR A 198 -10.05 -5.64 0.84
N ILE A 199 -9.45 -5.60 2.02
CA ILE A 199 -8.03 -5.32 2.20
C ILE A 199 -7.23 -6.61 1.99
N LEU A 200 -6.60 -6.75 0.81
CA LEU A 200 -5.80 -7.94 0.47
C LEU A 200 -4.42 -7.95 1.15
N TRP A 201 -3.85 -6.76 1.37
CA TRP A 201 -2.49 -6.57 1.88
C TRP A 201 -2.48 -5.54 3.03
N PRO A 202 -2.92 -5.90 4.24
CA PRO A 202 -3.13 -4.93 5.32
C PRO A 202 -1.90 -4.08 5.63
N THR A 203 -0.69 -4.65 5.64
CA THR A 203 0.56 -3.90 5.84
C THR A 203 0.76 -2.80 4.79
N MET A 204 0.59 -3.13 3.49
CA MET A 204 0.78 -2.16 2.41
C MET A 204 -0.36 -1.15 2.29
N THR A 205 -1.60 -1.60 2.49
CA THR A 205 -2.78 -0.73 2.51
C THR A 205 -2.69 0.25 3.67
N GLY A 206 -2.26 -0.21 4.85
CA GLY A 206 -2.00 0.63 6.01
C GLY A 206 -0.94 1.69 5.73
N ALA A 207 0.23 1.30 5.21
CA ALA A 207 1.31 2.23 4.87
C ALA A 207 0.88 3.28 3.83
N ALA A 208 0.21 2.87 2.75
CA ALA A 208 -0.25 3.78 1.70
C ALA A 208 -1.36 4.74 2.21
N THR A 209 -2.25 4.26 3.07
CA THR A 209 -3.28 5.09 3.70
C THR A 209 -2.67 6.09 4.66
N GLY A 210 -1.75 5.63 5.51
CA GLY A 210 -1.03 6.49 6.44
C GLY A 210 -0.22 7.56 5.73
N LEU A 211 0.44 7.20 4.62
CA LEU A 211 1.13 8.16 3.75
C LEU A 211 0.15 9.18 3.14
N LEU A 212 -0.98 8.72 2.59
CA LEU A 212 -2.00 9.59 2.00
C LEU A 212 -2.57 10.58 3.04
N ALA A 213 -2.83 10.11 4.26
CA ALA A 213 -3.27 10.96 5.38
C ALA A 213 -2.19 11.97 5.78
N GLY A 214 -0.94 11.52 5.93
CA GLY A 214 0.18 12.39 6.27
C GLY A 214 0.50 13.41 5.16
N LEU A 215 0.29 13.08 3.89
CA LEU A 215 0.41 14.01 2.75
C LEU A 215 -0.67 15.10 2.79
N ALA A 216 -1.85 14.86 3.37
CA ALA A 216 -2.84 15.91 3.58
C ALA A 216 -2.30 16.95 4.59
N GLY A 217 -1.67 16.47 5.68
CA GLY A 217 -0.98 17.33 6.64
C GLY A 217 0.21 18.07 6.02
N ALA A 218 1.07 17.37 5.28
CA ALA A 218 2.20 17.97 4.59
C ALA A 218 1.77 19.04 3.56
N THR A 219 0.73 18.76 2.76
CA THR A 219 0.17 19.74 1.80
C THR A 219 -0.37 20.99 2.51
N ALA A 220 -1.08 20.81 3.63
CA ALA A 220 -1.58 21.95 4.39
C ALA A 220 -0.44 22.81 4.96
N LEU A 221 0.63 22.18 5.47
CA LEU A 221 1.84 22.87 5.92
C LEU A 221 2.55 23.58 4.77
N GLU A 222 2.65 22.95 3.60
CA GLU A 222 3.30 23.54 2.42
C GLU A 222 2.57 24.79 1.92
N ILE A 223 1.25 24.86 2.09
CA ILE A 223 0.45 26.04 1.73
C ILE A 223 0.55 27.12 2.82
N HIS A 224 0.70 26.72 4.09
CA HIS A 224 0.67 27.62 5.24
C HIS A 224 2.04 28.20 5.61
N CYS A 225 3.10 27.39 5.66
CA CYS A 225 4.37 27.74 6.26
C CYS A 225 5.23 28.59 5.32
N PRO A 226 5.62 29.82 5.70
CA PRO A 226 6.43 30.69 4.84
C PRO A 226 7.94 30.35 4.86
N ASN A 227 8.36 29.31 5.60
CA ASN A 227 9.76 28.91 5.67
C ASN A 227 10.12 28.00 4.49
N LEU A 228 10.91 28.52 3.55
CA LEU A 228 11.27 27.84 2.30
C LEU A 228 12.62 27.10 2.37
N GLU A 229 13.16 26.85 3.57
CA GLU A 229 14.41 26.13 3.75
C GLU A 229 14.22 24.62 3.47
N ALA A 230 15.09 24.04 2.64
CA ALA A 230 14.91 22.68 2.12
C ALA A 230 14.93 21.61 3.23
N CYS A 231 15.86 21.66 4.17
CA CYS A 231 15.88 20.71 5.29
C CYS A 231 14.62 20.81 6.14
N HIS A 232 14.08 22.02 6.33
CA HIS A 232 12.87 22.27 7.12
C HIS A 232 11.66 21.64 6.44
N ILE A 233 11.52 21.79 5.13
CA ILE A 233 10.43 21.15 4.38
C ILE A 233 10.60 19.62 4.40
N LEU A 234 11.81 19.11 4.17
CA LEU A 234 12.09 17.67 4.15
C LEU A 234 11.83 17.00 5.52
N VAL A 235 12.29 17.60 6.61
CA VAL A 235 12.16 17.01 7.96
C VAL A 235 10.82 17.40 8.61
N GLY A 236 10.43 18.67 8.51
CA GLY A 236 9.23 19.21 9.12
C GLY A 236 7.95 18.80 8.39
N HIS A 237 7.85 19.06 7.08
CA HIS A 237 6.63 18.81 6.32
C HIS A 237 6.55 17.34 5.90
N LEU A 238 7.56 16.83 5.18
CA LEU A 238 7.56 15.45 4.70
C LEU A 238 7.72 14.44 5.85
N GLY A 239 8.26 14.86 7.00
CA GLY A 239 8.23 14.08 8.23
C GLY A 239 6.83 13.68 8.68
N VAL A 240 5.81 14.54 8.48
CA VAL A 240 4.41 14.19 8.78
C VAL A 240 3.92 13.05 7.89
N ALA A 241 4.26 13.10 6.60
CA ALA A 241 3.94 12.05 5.64
C ALA A 241 4.63 10.71 5.98
N ALA A 242 5.91 10.76 6.34
CA ALA A 242 6.69 9.60 6.77
C ALA A 242 6.16 8.98 8.06
N LEU A 243 5.85 9.79 9.08
CA LEU A 243 5.26 9.33 10.34
C LEU A 243 3.88 8.69 10.11
N GLY A 244 3.05 9.30 9.25
CA GLY A 244 1.78 8.72 8.82
C GLY A 244 1.96 7.34 8.18
N ALA A 245 2.90 7.22 7.22
CA ALA A 245 3.21 5.97 6.54
C ALA A 245 3.68 4.87 7.52
N VAL A 246 4.60 5.19 8.42
CA VAL A 246 5.10 4.25 9.45
C VAL A 246 3.97 3.83 10.39
N THR A 247 3.16 4.78 10.86
CA THR A 247 2.02 4.47 11.75
C THR A 247 1.02 3.54 11.06
N GLY A 248 0.67 3.85 9.80
CA GLY A 248 -0.21 3.01 9.00
C GLY A 248 0.36 1.61 8.73
N LEU A 249 1.67 1.52 8.46
CA LEU A 249 2.37 0.24 8.30
C LEU A 249 2.25 -0.61 9.57
N LEU A 250 2.52 -0.03 10.73
CA LEU A 250 2.44 -0.72 12.03
C LEU A 250 1.03 -1.22 12.33
N ILE A 251 0.00 -0.41 12.04
CA ILE A 251 -1.41 -0.83 12.16
C ILE A 251 -1.70 -2.02 11.23
N GLY A 252 -1.21 -1.97 9.99
CA GLY A 252 -1.37 -3.06 9.03
C GLY A 252 -0.70 -4.36 9.49
N VAL A 253 0.51 -4.28 10.04
CA VAL A 253 1.23 -5.42 10.63
C VAL A 253 0.47 -5.99 11.83
N ALA A 254 -0.05 -5.13 12.71
CA ALA A 254 -0.86 -5.57 13.84
C ALA A 254 -2.14 -6.28 13.39
N ALA A 255 -2.82 -5.76 12.36
CA ALA A 255 -4.00 -6.39 11.76
C ALA A 255 -3.68 -7.76 11.15
N GLU A 256 -2.54 -7.93 10.49
CA GLU A 256 -2.10 -9.23 9.97
C GLU A 256 -1.84 -10.26 11.07
N ARG A 257 -1.19 -9.84 12.17
CA ARG A 257 -0.89 -10.73 13.32
C ARG A 257 -2.13 -11.11 14.13
N GLY A 258 -3.14 -10.25 14.14
CA GLY A 258 -4.40 -10.47 14.86
C GLY A 258 -5.34 -11.48 14.20
N LEU A 259 -5.15 -11.83 12.92
CA LEU A 259 -6.02 -12.76 12.21
C LEU A 259 -5.72 -14.22 12.63
N PRO A 260 -6.66 -14.94 13.30
CA PRO A 260 -6.41 -16.24 13.93
C PRO A 260 -6.14 -17.42 12.97
N GLY A 261 -6.00 -17.19 11.65
CA GLY A 261 -5.81 -18.26 10.65
C GLY A 261 -4.48 -18.26 9.89
N ARG A 262 -3.60 -17.25 10.08
CA ARG A 262 -2.41 -17.07 9.22
C ARG A 262 -1.08 -17.53 9.83
N ARG A 263 -1.08 -17.99 11.09
CA ARG A 263 0.13 -18.38 11.83
C ARG A 263 0.76 -19.72 11.41
N LEU A 264 0.14 -20.47 10.49
CA LEU A 264 0.54 -21.84 10.17
C LEU A 264 1.60 -21.99 9.05
N ASN A 265 2.08 -20.92 8.40
CA ASN A 265 2.95 -21.08 7.22
C ASN A 265 4.33 -20.39 7.27
N ASP A 266 4.68 -19.64 8.31
CA ASP A 266 5.94 -18.87 8.37
C ASP A 266 6.98 -19.43 9.36
N SER A 267 6.74 -20.59 9.99
CA SER A 267 7.69 -21.21 10.92
C SER A 267 8.32 -22.54 10.45
N ASP A 268 7.98 -23.01 9.24
CA ASP A 268 8.57 -24.21 8.64
C ASP A 268 9.28 -23.90 7.31
N TYR A 269 10.30 -23.05 7.35
CA TYR A 269 11.32 -22.92 6.30
C TYR A 269 12.71 -22.68 6.89
#